data_AF-A0A5K1GNF8-F1
#
_entry.id   AF-A0A5K1GNF8-F1
#
_cell.length_a   1.000
_cell.length_b   1.000
_cell.length_c   1.000
_cell.angle_alpha   90.00
_cell.angle_beta   90.00
_cell.angle_gamma   90.00
#
_symmetry.space_group_name_H-M   'P 1'
#
loop_
_entity.id
_entity.type
_entity.pdbx_description
1 polymer ?
#
loop_
_entity_poly.entity_id
_entity_poly.type
_entity_poly.pdbx_seq_one_letter_code
_entity_poly.pdbx_strand_id
1 'polypeptide(L)'
;FYVDKMPIRLFSNEEAIGVPYPKNQAMMVYGSIWNADDWATQGGRVKTNWNSAPFVASYSNFKATPCPSTSTSSLCFSSPNSV
;
A
#
# COMPACT_ATOMS: atom_id res chain seq x y z
N PHE A 1 5.10 6.16 -2.06
CA PHE A 1 5.16 4.86 -2.75
C PHE A 1 6.48 4.75 -3.48
N TYR A 2 7.14 3.58 -3.43
CA TYR A 2 8.49 3.38 -3.98
C TYR A 2 8.56 2.12 -4.84
N VAL A 3 9.42 2.15 -5.87
CA VAL A 3 9.88 0.99 -6.64
C VAL A 3 11.40 1.11 -6.75
N ASP A 4 12.15 0.07 -6.39
CA ASP A 4 13.62 0.06 -6.42
C ASP A 4 14.27 1.29 -5.75
N LYS A 5 13.70 1.71 -4.62
CA LYS A 5 14.10 2.91 -3.84
C LYS A 5 13.84 4.25 -4.53
N MET A 6 13.21 4.26 -5.71
CA MET A 6 12.76 5.48 -6.39
C MET A 6 11.31 5.80 -6.03
N PRO A 7 10.99 7.05 -5.62
CA PRO A 7 9.62 7.43 -5.33
C PRO A 7 8.80 7.52 -6.62
N ILE A 8 7.64 6.86 -6.65
CA ILE A 8 6.70 6.90 -7.78
C ILE A 8 5.44 7.73 -7.49
N ARG A 9 5.14 7.96 -6.20
CA ARG A 9 4.00 8.79 -5.76
C ARG A 9 4.22 9.29 -4.34
N LEU A 10 3.91 10.57 -4.12
CA LEU A 10 3.77 11.20 -2.81
C LEU A 10 2.30 11.61 -2.62
N PHE A 11 1.77 11.39 -1.42
CA PHE A 11 0.46 11.88 -1.02
C PHE A 11 0.66 12.62 0.31
N SER A 12 0.73 13.94 0.24
CA SER A 12 0.97 14.81 1.39
C SER A 12 -0.28 14.91 2.28
N ASN A 13 -0.09 15.18 3.56
CA ASN A 13 -1.20 15.49 4.45
C ASN A 13 -1.69 16.92 4.20
N GLU A 14 -2.80 17.03 3.48
CA GLU A 14 -3.45 18.28 3.12
C GLU A 14 -4.79 18.47 3.85
N GLU A 15 -4.92 17.94 5.08
CA GLU A 15 -6.12 18.11 5.92
C GLU A 15 -6.47 19.59 6.16
N ALA A 16 -5.47 20.48 6.16
CA ALA A 16 -5.66 21.92 6.32
C ALA A 16 -6.55 22.54 5.22
N ILE A 17 -6.56 21.93 4.03
CA ILE A 17 -7.42 22.32 2.90
C ILE A 17 -8.58 21.33 2.69
N GLY A 18 -8.85 20.46 3.67
CA GLY A 18 -10.01 19.56 3.70
C GLY A 18 -9.82 18.21 3.01
N VAL A 19 -8.59 17.83 2.62
CA VAL A 19 -8.32 16.52 2.03
C VAL A 19 -8.17 15.46 3.12
N PRO A 20 -8.96 14.36 3.11
CA PRO A 20 -8.83 13.31 4.11
C PRO A 20 -7.45 12.62 4.09
N TYR A 21 -6.90 12.33 5.27
CA TYR A 21 -5.60 11.66 5.41
C TYR A 21 -5.65 10.54 6.47
N PRO A 22 -5.07 9.35 6.21
CA PRO A 22 -5.12 8.22 7.12
C PRO A 22 -4.09 8.37 8.27
N LYS A 23 -4.41 9.19 9.26
CA LYS A 23 -3.53 9.43 10.43
C LYS A 23 -3.91 8.67 11.71
N ASN A 24 -5.21 8.41 11.92
CA ASN A 24 -5.73 7.98 13.23
C ASN A 24 -6.25 6.53 13.24
N GLN A 25 -6.22 5.85 12.10
CA GLN A 25 -6.69 4.47 11.98
C GLN A 25 -5.47 3.57 11.79
N ALA A 26 -5.22 2.68 12.75
CA ALA A 26 -4.17 1.69 12.63
C ALA A 26 -4.44 0.77 11.43
N MET A 27 -3.38 0.39 10.71
CA MET A 27 -3.49 -0.39 9.47
C MET A 27 -2.74 -1.71 9.58
N MET A 28 -3.16 -2.68 8.78
CA MET A 28 -2.47 -3.95 8.58
C MET A 28 -1.93 -4.03 7.14
N VAL A 29 -0.83 -4.76 6.97
CA VAL A 29 -0.29 -5.08 5.65
C VAL A 29 -0.96 -6.34 5.13
N TYR A 30 -1.47 -6.28 3.89
CA TYR A 30 -2.11 -7.41 3.21
C TYR A 30 -1.41 -7.70 1.89
N GLY A 31 -1.38 -8.97 1.50
CA GLY A 31 -0.96 -9.43 0.18
C GLY A 31 -1.92 -10.50 -0.31
N SER A 32 -2.32 -10.43 -1.57
CA SER A 32 -3.25 -11.40 -2.18
C SER A 32 -2.99 -11.54 -3.67
N ILE A 33 -3.36 -12.70 -4.21
CA ILE A 33 -3.55 -12.93 -5.64
C ILE A 33 -5.02 -13.32 -5.82
N TRP A 34 -5.73 -12.65 -6.71
CA TRP A 34 -7.17 -12.84 -6.88
C TRP A 34 -7.62 -12.44 -8.30
N ASN A 35 -8.78 -12.93 -8.72
CA ASN A 35 -9.37 -12.60 -10.02
C ASN A 35 -10.20 -11.31 -9.93
N ALA A 36 -9.83 -10.32 -10.74
CA ALA A 36 -10.47 -9.01 -10.83
C ALA A 36 -10.96 -8.69 -12.26
N ASP A 37 -11.50 -9.69 -12.95
CA ASP A 37 -11.92 -9.64 -14.36
C ASP A 37 -12.82 -8.45 -14.74
N ASP A 38 -13.57 -7.91 -13.79
CA ASP A 38 -14.50 -6.81 -14.06
C ASP A 38 -13.78 -5.47 -14.34
N TRP A 39 -12.50 -5.33 -13.98
CA TRP A 39 -11.80 -4.06 -14.15
C TRP A 39 -10.30 -4.15 -14.44
N ALA A 40 -9.60 -5.23 -14.07
CA ALA A 40 -8.13 -5.24 -14.02
C ALA A 40 -7.43 -5.03 -15.38
N THR A 41 -7.86 -5.73 -16.43
CA THR A 41 -7.16 -5.69 -17.73
C THR A 41 -8.02 -4.99 -18.78
N GLN A 42 -7.51 -3.87 -19.31
CA GLN A 42 -8.21 -3.00 -20.26
C GLN A 42 -9.62 -2.59 -19.79
N GLY A 43 -9.76 -2.25 -18.51
CA GLY A 43 -11.06 -1.90 -17.92
C GLY A 43 -12.06 -3.06 -17.91
N GLY A 44 -11.56 -4.30 -17.81
CA GLY A 44 -12.37 -5.52 -17.75
C GLY A 44 -12.73 -6.14 -19.10
N ARG A 45 -12.19 -5.62 -20.21
CA ARG A 45 -12.43 -6.16 -21.57
C ARG A 45 -11.72 -7.48 -21.82
N VAL A 46 -10.57 -7.69 -21.19
CA VAL A 46 -9.78 -8.93 -21.31
C VAL A 46 -9.96 -9.74 -20.03
N LYS A 47 -10.53 -10.94 -20.17
CA LYS A 47 -10.81 -11.85 -19.05
C LYS A 47 -9.67 -12.84 -18.84
N THR A 48 -9.59 -13.36 -17.62
CA THR A 48 -8.60 -14.35 -17.22
C THR A 48 -8.74 -15.62 -18.05
N ASN A 49 -7.67 -16.03 -18.72
CA ASN A 49 -7.60 -17.33 -19.39
C ASN A 49 -7.17 -18.41 -18.38
N TRP A 50 -8.14 -19.13 -17.80
CA TRP A 50 -7.88 -20.15 -16.78
C TRP A 50 -7.11 -21.37 -17.30
N ASN A 51 -7.01 -21.58 -18.62
CA ASN A 51 -6.14 -22.62 -19.19
C ASN A 51 -4.65 -22.30 -19.00
N SER A 52 -4.30 -21.06 -18.64
CA SER A 52 -2.93 -20.64 -18.31
C SER A 52 -2.60 -20.77 -16.81
N ALA A 53 -3.51 -21.33 -16.01
CA ALA A 53 -3.25 -21.60 -14.59
C ALA A 53 -2.15 -22.68 -14.41
N PRO A 54 -1.43 -22.68 -13.28
CA PRO A 54 -1.60 -21.82 -12.11
C PRO A 54 -0.99 -20.42 -12.26
N PHE A 55 -1.66 -19.43 -11.68
CA PHE A 55 -1.13 -18.08 -11.52
C PHE A 55 -0.38 -18.00 -10.18
N VAL A 56 0.93 -17.71 -10.23
CA VAL A 56 1.79 -17.73 -9.05
C VAL A 56 2.44 -16.36 -8.85
N ALA A 57 2.27 -15.80 -7.66
CA ALA A 57 2.98 -14.62 -7.20
C ALA A 57 3.93 -15.00 -6.06
N SER A 58 5.21 -14.64 -6.20
CA SER A 58 6.25 -14.93 -5.22
C SER A 58 6.68 -13.66 -4.50
N TYR A 59 6.66 -13.70 -3.18
CA TYR A 59 7.05 -12.58 -2.31
C TYR A 59 8.21 -13.00 -1.43
N SER A 60 9.17 -12.11 -1.22
CA SER A 60 10.33 -12.34 -0.36
C SER A 60 10.81 -11.03 0.25
N ASN A 61 11.77 -11.10 1.17
CA ASN A 61 12.38 -9.92 1.80
C ASN A 61 11.38 -8.98 2.51
N PHE A 62 10.43 -9.56 3.26
CA PHE A 62 9.47 -8.78 4.05
C PHE A 62 10.20 -7.85 5.04
N LYS A 63 9.97 -6.54 4.89
CA LYS A 63 10.50 -5.51 5.78
C LYS A 63 9.35 -4.63 6.27
N ALA A 64 9.10 -4.67 7.57
CA ALA A 64 8.14 -3.79 8.23
C ALA A 64 8.79 -3.25 9.50
N THR A 65 8.80 -1.92 9.63
CA THR A 65 9.14 -1.24 10.88
C THR A 65 7.83 -0.65 11.41
N PRO A 66 7.05 -1.43 12.17
CA PRO A 66 5.74 -0.97 12.63
C PRO A 66 5.89 0.10 13.70
N CYS A 67 4.89 0.96 13.78
CA CYS A 67 4.65 1.78 14.94
C CYS A 67 3.36 1.31 15.63
N PRO A 68 3.44 0.50 16.70
CA PRO A 68 2.25 0.05 17.43
C PRO A 68 1.49 1.23 18.03
N SER A 69 0.15 1.17 18.04
CA SER A 69 -0.69 2.21 18.65
C SER A 69 -0.47 2.37 20.16
N THR A 70 0.07 1.34 20.82
CA THR A 70 0.47 1.33 22.25
C THR A 70 1.90 1.78 22.48
N SER A 71 2.65 2.09 21.41
CA SER A 71 4.05 2.48 21.51
C SER A 71 4.19 3.81 22.24
N THR A 72 5.07 3.86 23.23
CA THR A 72 5.48 5.10 23.91
C THR A 72 6.74 5.72 23.30
N SER A 73 7.25 5.13 22.20
CA SER A 73 8.48 5.58 21.55
C SER A 73 8.27 6.91 20.83
N SER A 74 9.14 7.89 21.08
CA SER A 74 9.13 9.17 20.36
C SER A 74 9.33 9.02 18.84
N LEU A 75 10.00 7.95 18.38
CA LEU A 75 10.18 7.63 16.96
C LEU A 75 8.87 7.29 16.23
N CYS A 76 7.87 6.88 17.00
CA CYS A 76 6.52 6.57 16.57
C CYS A 76 5.62 7.83 16.48
N PHE A 77 6.00 8.88 17.21
CA PHE A 77 5.27 10.15 17.30
C PHE A 77 5.91 11.29 16.51
N SER A 78 7.15 11.11 16.05
CA SER A 78 7.76 12.01 15.10
C SER A 78 7.08 11.86 13.75
N SER A 79 6.13 12.75 13.46
CA SER A 79 5.91 13.19 12.08
C SER A 79 7.29 13.51 11.51
N PRO A 80 7.73 12.91 10.39
CA PRO A 80 8.86 13.44 9.68
C PRO A 80 8.41 14.79 9.11
N ASN A 81 8.46 15.82 9.95
CA ASN A 81 8.34 17.19 9.51
C ASN A 81 9.48 17.42 8.53
N SER A 82 9.08 17.65 7.28
CA SER A 82 9.65 18.68 6.42
C SER A 82 11.17 18.68 6.27
N VAL A 83 11.64 18.01 5.22
CA VAL A 83 12.63 18.59 4.30
C VAL A 83 12.19 18.33 2.88
#